data_AF-A0A2J7Z6T8-F1
#
_entry.id   AF-A0A2J7Z6T8-F1
#
_cell.length_a   1.000
_cell.length_b   1.000
_cell.length_c   1.000
_cell.angle_alpha   90.00
_cell.angle_beta   90.00
_cell.angle_gamma   90.00
#
_symmetry.space_group_name_H-M   'P 1'
#
loop_
_entity.id
_entity.type
_entity.pdbx_description
1 polymer ?
#
loop_
_entity_poly.entity_id
_entity_poly.type
_entity_poly.pdbx_seq_one_letter_code
_entity_poly.pdbx_strand_id
1 'polypeptide(L)'
;MGSGIAAPAVGHGIAVSPIDPDRRRLDEAPAKIDHQVRMARLMGALPDEAVPGALVTAEGCRPCGLPLELVRAGHLGRRSGRGFYEYEGEQA
;
A
#
# COMPACT_ATOMS: atom_id res chain seq x y z
N MET A 1 4.12 4.55 6.60
CA MET A 1 3.24 5.46 5.83
C MET A 1 2.13 4.73 5.07
N GLY A 2 2.26 3.45 4.73
CA GLY A 2 1.22 2.71 3.99
C GLY A 2 -0.09 2.40 4.73
N SER A 3 -0.17 2.59 6.06
CA SER A 3 -1.37 2.24 6.83
C SER A 3 -2.62 3.01 6.38
N GLY A 4 -2.47 4.26 5.93
CA GLY A 4 -3.59 5.05 5.42
C GLY A 4 -4.21 4.51 4.13
N ILE A 5 -3.45 3.74 3.34
CA ILE A 5 -3.95 3.04 2.14
C ILE A 5 -4.41 1.63 2.50
N ALA A 6 -3.69 0.96 3.41
CA ALA A 6 -4.03 -0.40 3.84
C ALA A 6 -5.36 -0.43 4.61
N ALA A 7 -5.62 0.53 5.49
CA ALA A 7 -6.83 0.59 6.31
C ALA A 7 -8.13 0.58 5.50
N PRO A 8 -8.35 1.44 4.48
CA PRO A 8 -9.57 1.35 3.67
C PRO A 8 -9.67 0.03 2.91
N ALA A 9 -8.56 -0.51 2.36
CA ALA A 9 -8.58 -1.79 1.67
C ALA A 9 -8.98 -2.95 2.61
N VAL A 10 -8.32 -3.05 3.76
CA VAL A 10 -8.65 -4.02 4.82
C VAL A 10 -10.10 -3.83 5.30
N GLY A 11 -10.53 -2.60 5.50
CA GLY A 11 -11.89 -2.26 5.94
C GLY A 11 -12.98 -2.74 4.99
N HIS A 12 -12.68 -2.82 3.68
CA HIS A 12 -13.56 -3.36 2.63
C HIS A 12 -13.41 -4.88 2.42
N GLY A 13 -12.66 -5.59 3.27
CA GLY A 13 -12.45 -7.03 3.14
C GLY A 13 -11.35 -7.44 2.17
N ILE A 14 -10.56 -6.50 1.64
CA ILE A 14 -9.47 -6.79 0.71
C ILE A 14 -8.25 -7.21 1.52
N ALA A 15 -7.67 -8.37 1.19
CA ALA A 15 -6.44 -8.84 1.80
C ALA A 15 -5.27 -7.92 1.45
N VAL A 16 -4.46 -7.54 2.44
CA VAL A 16 -3.33 -6.63 2.28
C VAL A 16 -2.08 -7.22 2.93
N SER A 17 -0.94 -7.06 2.26
CA SER A 17 0.37 -7.36 2.82
C SER A 17 1.25 -6.09 2.90
N PRO A 18 1.37 -5.47 4.08
CA PRO A 18 2.31 -4.37 4.27
C PRO A 18 3.75 -4.87 4.22
N ILE A 19 4.57 -4.21 3.41
CA ILE A 19 5.98 -4.55 3.23
C ILE A 19 6.84 -3.35 3.57
N ASP A 20 7.73 -3.48 4.55
CA ASP A 20 8.66 -2.43 5.00
C ASP A 20 9.92 -3.09 5.58
N PRO A 21 11.14 -2.65 5.24
CA PRO A 21 12.37 -3.19 5.83
C PRO A 21 12.51 -2.88 7.33
N ASP A 22 11.80 -1.86 7.84
CA ASP A 22 11.81 -1.53 9.26
C ASP A 22 10.78 -2.37 10.03
N ARG A 23 11.27 -3.40 10.73
CA ARG A 23 10.45 -4.30 11.56
C ARG A 23 9.57 -3.56 12.57
N ARG A 24 10.05 -2.46 13.16
CA ARG A 24 9.26 -1.71 14.14
C ARG A 24 7.97 -1.17 13.53
N ARG A 25 8.03 -0.71 12.27
CA ARG A 25 6.85 -0.25 11.54
C ARG A 25 5.90 -1.39 11.22
N LEU A 26 6.42 -2.58 10.93
CA LEU A 26 5.59 -3.77 10.71
C LEU A 26 4.90 -4.21 11.99
N ASP A 27 5.58 -4.17 13.13
CA ASP A 27 5.02 -4.52 14.44
C ASP A 27 3.90 -3.54 14.85
N GLU A 28 4.06 -2.25 14.56
CA GLU A 28 3.07 -1.20 14.86
C GLU A 28 1.89 -1.16 13.86
N ALA A 29 2.08 -1.67 12.64
CA ALA A 29 1.12 -1.51 11.55
C ALA A 29 -0.27 -2.11 11.83
N PRO A 30 -0.41 -3.34 12.37
CA PRO A 30 -1.72 -3.93 12.65
C PRO A 30 -2.57 -3.07 13.58
N ALA A 31 -2.01 -2.63 14.72
CA ALA A 31 -2.73 -1.80 15.68
C ALA A 31 -3.17 -0.46 15.07
N LYS A 32 -2.32 0.14 14.24
CA LYS A 32 -2.64 1.40 13.56
C LYS A 32 -3.74 1.23 12.51
N ILE A 33 -3.66 0.19 11.69
CA ILE A 33 -4.66 -0.13 10.65
C ILE A 33 -6.01 -0.41 11.30
N ASP A 34 -6.02 -1.25 12.33
CA ASP A 34 -7.22 -1.61 13.10
C ASP A 34 -7.88 -0.38 13.75
N HIS A 35 -7.09 0.51 14.35
CA HIS A 35 -7.60 1.79 14.85
C HIS A 35 -8.24 2.64 13.74
N GLN A 36 -7.60 2.74 12.57
CA GLN A 36 -8.12 3.50 11.43
C GLN A 36 -9.42 2.89 10.87
N VAL A 37 -9.52 1.56 10.78
CA VAL A 37 -10.74 0.85 10.34
C VAL A 37 -11.88 1.13 11.31
N ARG A 38 -11.64 1.02 12.63
CA ARG A 38 -12.67 1.33 13.63
C ARG A 38 -13.17 2.76 13.53
N MET A 39 -12.25 3.74 13.43
CA MET A 39 -12.63 5.14 13.27
C MET A 39 -13.45 5.36 12.00
N ALA A 40 -13.04 4.76 10.88
CA ALA A 40 -13.77 4.90 9.62
C ALA A 40 -15.18 4.28 9.67
N ARG A 41 -15.38 3.15 10.38
CA ARG A 41 -16.73 2.60 10.62
C ARG A 41 -17.60 3.51 11.49
N LEU A 42 -17.05 4.01 12.60
CA LEU A 42 -17.78 4.96 13.46
C LEU A 42 -18.23 6.21 12.70
N MET A 43 -17.44 6.64 11.71
CA MET A 43 -17.76 7.78 10.85
C MET A 43 -18.72 7.42 9.69
N GLY A 44 -19.17 6.17 9.55
CA GLY A 44 -19.99 5.70 8.44
C GLY A 44 -19.26 5.65 7.09
N ALA A 45 -17.92 5.70 7.09
CA ALA A 45 -17.09 5.70 5.89
C ALA A 45 -16.71 4.28 5.41
N LEU A 46 -17.02 3.26 6.20
CA LEU A 46 -16.86 1.85 5.86
C LEU A 46 -18.15 1.09 6.17
N PRO A 47 -18.44 0.00 5.44
CA PRO A 47 -19.53 -0.91 5.80
C PRO A 47 -19.32 -1.51 7.20
N ASP A 48 -20.34 -1.41 8.05
CA ASP A 48 -20.30 -1.89 9.43
C ASP A 48 -20.12 -3.41 9.51
N GLU A 49 -20.80 -4.15 8.63
CA GLU A 49 -20.86 -5.61 8.64
C GLU A 49 -19.70 -6.30 7.89
N ALA A 50 -18.83 -5.52 7.24
CA ALA A 50 -17.76 -6.12 6.44
C ALA A 50 -16.74 -6.84 7.33
N VAL A 51 -16.39 -8.06 6.97
CA VAL A 51 -15.28 -8.77 7.62
C VAL A 51 -13.97 -8.12 7.15
N PRO A 52 -13.10 -7.65 8.06
CA PRO A 52 -11.81 -7.09 7.67
C PRO A 52 -10.99 -8.08 6.85
N GLY A 53 -10.32 -7.58 5.81
CA GLY A 53 -9.43 -8.36 4.97
C GLY A 53 -8.24 -8.91 5.76
N ALA A 54 -7.69 -10.04 5.31
CA ALA A 54 -6.51 -10.62 5.93
C ALA A 54 -5.32 -9.64 5.85
N LEU A 55 -4.57 -9.54 6.95
CA LEU A 55 -3.40 -8.67 7.06
C LEU A 55 -2.16 -9.51 7.37
N VAL A 56 -1.15 -9.46 6.50
CA VAL A 56 0.11 -10.20 6.67
C VAL A 56 1.30 -9.29 6.42
N THR A 57 2.15 -9.07 7.43
CA THR A 57 3.35 -8.25 7.29
C THR A 57 4.53 -9.06 6.74
N ALA A 58 5.40 -8.39 5.98
CA ALA A 58 6.65 -8.98 5.49
C ALA A 58 7.76 -7.91 5.36
N GLU A 59 9.01 -8.30 5.53
CA GLU A 59 10.15 -7.38 5.38
C GLU A 59 10.55 -7.15 3.92
N GLY A 60 10.02 -7.96 3.00
CA GLY A 60 10.27 -7.86 1.57
C GLY A 60 9.33 -8.73 0.75
N CYS A 61 9.31 -8.51 -0.57
CA CYS A 61 8.65 -9.38 -1.54
C CYS A 61 9.54 -9.68 -2.73
N ARG A 62 9.25 -10.77 -3.43
CA ARG A 62 9.83 -11.00 -4.76
C ARG A 62 9.14 -10.07 -5.76
N PRO A 63 9.90 -9.33 -6.60
CA PRO A 63 9.31 -8.51 -7.64
C PRO A 63 8.58 -9.41 -8.65
N CYS A 64 7.45 -8.93 -9.15
CA CYS A 64 6.82 -9.53 -10.32
C CYS A 64 7.67 -9.25 -11.58
N GLY A 65 7.37 -9.93 -12.69
CA GLY A 65 8.18 -9.86 -13.91
C GLY A 65 8.27 -8.46 -14.52
N LEU A 66 7.17 -7.71 -14.51
CA LEU A 66 7.08 -6.39 -15.14
C LEU A 66 8.11 -5.38 -14.61
N PRO A 67 8.27 -5.15 -13.29
CA PRO A 67 9.34 -4.31 -12.76
C PRO A 67 10.75 -4.71 -13.25
N LEU A 68 11.03 -6.00 -13.39
CA LEU A 68 12.33 -6.48 -13.87
C LEU A 68 12.54 -6.13 -15.35
N GLU A 69 11.51 -6.24 -16.17
CA GLU A 69 11.54 -5.85 -17.58
C GLU A 69 11.75 -4.33 -17.74
N LEU A 70 11.03 -3.52 -16.96
CA LEU A 70 11.17 -2.06 -16.98
C LEU A 70 12.59 -1.62 -16.61
N VAL A 71 13.19 -2.24 -15.59
CA VAL A 71 14.58 -1.98 -15.19
C VAL A 71 15.55 -2.37 -16.31
N ARG A 72 15.37 -3.53 -16.95
CA ARG A 72 16.22 -3.97 -18.07
C ARG A 72 16.13 -3.04 -19.28
N ALA A 73 14.94 -2.50 -19.57
CA ALA A 73 14.73 -1.49 -20.60
C ALA A 73 15.25 -0.09 -20.19
N GLY A 74 15.68 0.07 -18.93
CA GLY A 74 16.21 1.31 -18.38
C GLY A 74 15.15 2.36 -18.05
N HIS A 75 13.88 1.96 -17.90
CA HIS A 75 12.83 2.83 -17.39
C HIS A 75 12.89 2.88 -15.85
N LEU A 76 13.78 3.70 -15.30
CA LEU A 76 14.07 3.79 -13.86
C LEU A 76 13.16 4.79 -13.11
N GLY A 77 12.18 5.37 -13.81
CA GLY A 77 11.18 6.27 -13.23
C GLY A 77 11.51 7.75 -13.41
N ARG A 78 10.53 8.61 -13.09
CA ARG A 78 10.56 10.07 -13.33
C ARG A 78 11.83 10.77 -12.84
N ARG A 79 12.31 10.45 -11.62
CA ARG A 79 13.48 11.11 -11.02
C ARG A 79 14.78 10.89 -11.81
N SER A 80 14.84 9.82 -12.60
CA SER A 80 15.98 9.53 -13.46
C SER A 80 15.86 10.17 -14.86
N GLY A 81 14.78 10.91 -15.13
CA GLY A 81 14.42 11.36 -16.49
C GLY A 81 13.95 10.23 -17.41
N ARG A 82 13.96 8.97 -16.94
CA ARG A 82 13.60 7.78 -17.72
C ARG A 82 12.36 7.09 -17.13
N GLY A 83 11.24 7.81 -17.12
CA GLY A 83 9.94 7.28 -16.69
C GLY A 83 9.44 6.13 -17.58
N PHE A 84 8.55 5.30 -17.03
CA PHE A 84 7.73 4.35 -17.82
C PHE A 84 6.28 4.82 -17.97
N TYR A 85 5.87 5.83 -17.21
CA TYR A 85 4.53 6.41 -17.24
C TYR A 85 4.65 7.93 -17.40
N GLU A 86 3.92 8.47 -18.36
CA GLU A 86 3.74 9.92 -18.51
C GLU A 86 2.59 10.33 -17.59
N TYR A 87 2.93 11.02 -16.52
CA TYR A 87 1.93 11.64 -15.65
C TYR A 87 1.56 12.98 -16.28
N GLU A 88 0.35 13.10 -16.81
CA GLU A 88 -0.15 14.41 -17.22
C GLU A 88 -0.43 15.26 -15.97
N GLY A 89 0.39 16.29 -15.77
CA GLY A 89 0.20 17.28 -14.70
C GLY A 89 1.47 17.58 -13.89
N GLU A 90 2.24 18.58 -14.34
CA GLU A 90 2.33 19.90 -13.68
C GLU A 90 3.13 20.83 -14.60
N GLN A 91 2.44 21.83 -15.17
CA GLN A 91 3.10 23.03 -15.67
C GLN A 91 3.81 23.67 -14.47
N ALA A 92 5.09 24.00 -14.67
CA ALA A 92 5.97 24.60 -13.68
C ALA A 92 5.42 25.89 -13.07
#